data_AF-A0A562CA75-F1
#
_entry.id   AF-A0A562CA75-F1
#
_cell.length_a   1.000
_cell.length_b   1.000
_cell.length_c   1.000
_cell.angle_alpha   90.00
_cell.angle_beta   90.00
_cell.angle_gamma   90.00
#
_symmetry.space_group_name_H-M   'P 1'
#
loop_
_entity.id
_entity.type
_entity.pdbx_description
1 polymer ?
#
loop_
_entity_poly.entity_id
_entity_poly.type
_entity_poly.pdbx_seq_one_letter_code
_entity_poly.pdbx_strand_id
1 'polypeptide(L)'
;MHVETVLDWLADWAAHVNWVYFVSIPIFTGVIGWLINWSGLWMLFKPLSFHGIRVPGLKELAGVMPRKVQEIPGLMEGGIGWQGIVPARAAKMGSIAVDKVIAKLGTPAEFYAQLEPDQIAEHIVNVFRPDLPDLVHDVMMREHPRL
;
A
#
# COMPACT_ATOMS: atom_id res chain seq x y z
N MET A 1 -15.88 53.58 33.04
CA MET A 1 -16.51 52.77 34.10
C MET A 1 -16.85 51.36 33.66
N HIS A 2 -17.57 51.11 32.55
CA HIS A 2 -17.96 49.74 32.17
C HIS A 2 -16.79 48.85 31.67
N VAL A 3 -15.76 49.43 31.04
CA VAL A 3 -14.60 48.69 30.52
C VAL A 3 -13.71 48.18 31.65
N GLU A 4 -13.48 49.00 32.68
CA GLU A 4 -12.69 48.66 33.88
C GLU A 4 -13.34 47.50 34.63
N THR A 5 -14.67 47.52 34.81
CA THR A 5 -15.41 46.43 35.46
C THR A 5 -15.32 45.10 34.72
N VAL A 6 -15.28 45.13 33.38
CA VAL A 6 -15.11 43.91 32.56
C VAL A 6 -13.67 43.39 32.65
N LEU A 7 -12.68 44.29 32.68
CA LEU A 7 -11.28 43.93 32.84
C LEU A 7 -11.01 43.33 34.23
N ASP A 8 -11.57 43.93 35.28
CA ASP A 8 -11.47 43.42 36.64
C ASP A 8 -12.15 42.04 36.76
N TRP A 9 -13.33 41.86 36.16
CA TRP A 9 -14.01 40.57 36.13
C TRP A 9 -13.21 39.48 35.40
N LEU A 10 -12.56 39.82 34.28
CA LEU A 10 -11.68 38.90 33.55
C LEU A 10 -10.41 38.56 34.33
N ALA A 11 -9.81 39.55 34.99
CA ALA A 11 -8.62 39.36 35.81
C ALA A 11 -8.92 38.47 37.02
N ASP A 12 -10.07 38.68 37.66
CA ASP A 12 -10.51 37.88 38.80
C ASP A 12 -10.85 36.45 38.37
N TRP A 13 -11.56 36.27 37.24
CA TRP A 13 -11.79 34.96 36.65
C TRP A 13 -10.48 34.22 36.32
N ALA A 14 -9.52 34.92 35.70
CA ALA A 14 -8.21 34.36 35.37
C ALA A 14 -7.39 33.98 36.61
N ALA A 15 -7.51 34.71 37.73
CA ALA A 15 -6.80 34.42 38.97
C ALA A 15 -7.34 33.15 39.69
N HIS A 16 -8.62 32.84 39.53
CA HIS A 16 -9.25 31.64 40.10
C HIS A 16 -9.09 30.40 39.21
N VAL A 17 -8.71 30.57 37.94
CA VAL A 17 -8.40 29.45 37.04
C VAL A 17 -7.05 28.84 37.42
N ASN A 18 -7.06 27.54 37.70
CA ASN A 18 -5.82 26.80 37.89
C ASN A 18 -5.14 26.58 36.53
N TRP A 19 -4.39 27.58 36.07
CA TRP A 19 -3.67 27.60 34.79
C TRP A 19 -2.83 26.35 34.53
N VAL A 20 -2.29 25.74 35.59
CA VAL A 20 -1.54 24.48 35.53
C VAL A 20 -2.40 23.36 34.92
N TYR A 21 -3.66 23.20 35.32
CA TYR A 21 -4.54 22.18 34.74
C TYR A 21 -4.89 22.52 33.29
N PHE A 22 -5.21 23.78 33.01
CA PHE A 22 -5.58 24.23 31.66
C PHE A 22 -4.48 23.98 30.63
N VAL A 23 -3.22 24.20 31.01
CA VAL A 23 -2.06 23.92 30.14
C VAL A 23 -1.71 22.43 30.13
N SER A 24 -1.91 21.70 31.24
CA SER A 24 -1.60 20.27 31.30
C SER A 24 -2.52 19.41 30.44
N ILE A 25 -3.82 19.73 30.33
CA ILE A 25 -4.80 18.93 29.56
C ILE A 25 -4.37 18.74 28.09
N PRO A 26 -4.08 19.80 27.29
CA PRO A 26 -3.65 19.62 25.91
C PRO A 26 -2.30 18.92 25.80
N ILE A 27 -1.39 19.13 26.76
CA ILE A 27 -0.09 18.45 26.79
C ILE A 27 -0.28 16.94 27.03
N PHE A 28 -1.02 16.55 28.06
CA PHE A 28 -1.31 15.14 28.35
C PHE A 28 -2.08 14.47 27.22
N THR A 29 -3.08 15.16 26.67
CA THR A 29 -3.87 14.65 25.53
C THR A 29 -3.00 14.47 24.30
N GLY A 30 -2.11 15.42 24.00
CA GLY A 30 -1.15 15.33 22.90
C GLY A 30 -0.17 14.18 23.07
N VAL A 31 0.39 14.00 24.26
CA VAL A 31 1.31 12.90 24.57
C VAL A 31 0.60 11.54 24.46
N ILE A 32 -0.59 11.39 25.04
CA ILE A 32 -1.36 10.14 24.97
C ILE A 32 -1.75 9.84 23.52
N GLY A 33 -2.26 10.83 22.78
CA GLY A 33 -2.61 10.68 21.38
C GLY A 33 -1.42 10.25 20.52
N TRP A 34 -0.26 10.87 20.73
CA TRP A 34 0.98 10.50 20.05
C TRP A 34 1.42 9.07 20.40
N LEU A 35 1.41 8.69 21.67
CA LEU A 35 1.78 7.34 22.12
C LEU A 35 0.86 6.26 21.55
N ILE A 36 -0.47 6.48 21.57
CA ILE A 36 -1.44 5.53 21.02
C ILE A 36 -1.22 5.37 19.52
N ASN A 37 -1.11 6.47 18.77
CA ASN A 37 -0.91 6.40 17.33
C ASN A 37 0.42 5.73 16.96
N TRP A 38 1.51 6.10 17.64
CA TRP A 38 2.82 5.48 17.46
C TRP A 38 2.79 3.98 17.76
N SER A 39 2.17 3.58 18.87
CA SER A 39 2.04 2.16 19.24
C SER A 39 1.18 1.39 18.24
N GLY A 40 0.11 2.00 17.73
CA GLY A 40 -0.79 1.41 16.73
C GLY A 40 -0.07 1.12 15.42
N LEU A 41 0.77 2.04 14.96
CA LEU A 41 1.62 1.82 13.78
C LEU A 41 2.55 0.62 13.98
N TRP A 42 3.14 0.48 15.18
CA TRP A 42 4.00 -0.64 15.49
C TRP A 42 3.23 -1.97 15.54
N MET A 43 2.04 -1.99 16.14
CA MET A 43 1.13 -3.14 16.21
C MET A 43 0.56 -3.54 14.85
N LEU A 44 0.53 -2.62 13.88
CA LEU A 44 0.10 -2.90 12.52
C LEU A 44 1.03 -3.92 11.83
N PHE A 45 2.34 -3.78 12.05
CA PHE A 45 3.37 -4.55 11.38
C PHE A 45 4.00 -5.65 12.25
N LYS A 46 4.03 -5.50 13.58
CA LYS A 46 4.57 -6.51 14.49
C LYS A 46 3.47 -7.20 15.32
N PRO A 47 3.63 -8.50 15.63
CA PRO A 47 4.67 -9.41 15.19
C PRO A 47 4.42 -9.95 13.77
N LEU A 48 5.51 -10.33 13.08
CA LEU A 48 5.46 -10.81 11.70
C LEU A 48 4.80 -12.19 11.59
N SER A 49 5.04 -13.06 12.56
CA SER A 49 4.37 -14.35 12.74
C SER A 49 3.42 -14.31 13.92
N PHE A 50 2.43 -15.20 13.92
CA PHE A 50 1.52 -15.37 15.04
C PHE A 50 2.28 -15.74 16.32
N HIS A 51 2.13 -14.91 17.36
CA HIS A 51 2.66 -15.19 18.69
C HIS A 51 1.48 -15.44 19.63
N GLY A 52 1.36 -16.66 20.14
CA GLY A 52 0.23 -17.05 20.98
C GLY A 52 0.41 -18.39 21.67
N ILE A 53 -0.53 -18.71 22.54
CA ILE A 53 -0.59 -19.98 23.26
C ILE A 53 -1.47 -20.94 22.45
N ARG A 54 -0.95 -22.13 22.14
CA ARG A 54 -1.72 -23.19 21.50
C ARG A 54 -2.62 -23.84 22.54
N VAL A 55 -3.93 -23.87 22.27
CA VAL A 55 -4.92 -24.51 23.12
C VAL A 55 -5.32 -25.84 22.46
N PRO A 56 -5.06 -27.00 23.11
CA PRO A 56 -5.48 -28.29 22.58
C PRO A 56 -7.02 -28.32 22.46
N GLY A 57 -7.53 -28.72 21.30
CA GLY A 57 -8.98 -28.77 20.99
C GLY A 57 -9.53 -27.58 20.19
N LEU A 58 -8.84 -26.42 20.18
CA LEU A 58 -9.32 -25.25 19.42
C LEU A 58 -9.25 -25.45 17.90
N LYS A 59 -8.28 -26.24 17.43
CA LYS A 59 -8.10 -26.58 16.02
C LYS A 59 -9.27 -27.39 15.45
N GLU A 60 -9.85 -28.28 16.26
CA GLU A 60 -10.99 -29.10 15.86
C GLU A 60 -12.26 -28.26 15.73
N LEU A 61 -12.47 -27.32 16.66
CA LEU A 61 -13.58 -26.36 16.59
C LEU A 61 -13.42 -25.35 15.45
N ALA A 62 -12.19 -24.87 15.20
CA ALA A 62 -11.90 -23.94 14.10
C ALA A 62 -12.27 -24.51 12.72
N GLY A 63 -12.16 -25.83 12.53
CA GLY A 63 -12.55 -26.51 11.28
C GLY A 63 -14.05 -26.46 10.99
N VAL A 64 -14.90 -26.39 12.03
CA VAL A 64 -16.37 -26.35 11.90
C VAL A 64 -16.88 -24.90 11.77
N MET A 65 -16.04 -23.91 12.08
CA MET A 65 -16.40 -22.50 12.01
C MET A 65 -16.57 -22.01 10.56
N PRO A 66 -17.41 -20.98 10.31
CA PRO A 66 -17.60 -20.41 8.97
C PRO A 66 -16.29 -19.90 8.37
N ARG A 67 -16.13 -20.00 7.04
CA ARG A 67 -14.90 -19.60 6.31
C ARG A 67 -14.40 -18.19 6.64
N LYS A 68 -15.30 -17.25 6.96
CA LYS A 68 -14.95 -15.88 7.37
C LYS A 68 -14.15 -15.80 8.68
N VAL A 69 -14.39 -16.75 9.59
CA VAL A 69 -13.74 -16.79 10.91
C VAL A 69 -12.42 -17.56 10.85
N GLN A 70 -12.28 -18.49 9.91
CA GLN A 70 -11.02 -19.17 9.61
C GLN A 70 -9.94 -18.23 9.03
N GLU A 71 -10.33 -17.04 8.55
CA GLU A 71 -9.40 -15.99 8.10
C GLU A 71 -8.72 -15.24 9.26
N ILE A 72 -9.09 -15.51 10.53
CA ILE A 72 -8.47 -14.86 11.69
C ILE A 72 -7.10 -15.52 11.94
N PRO A 73 -6.01 -14.73 12.01
CA PRO A 73 -4.67 -15.24 12.29
C PRO A 73 -4.65 -15.98 13.64
N GLY A 74 -4.00 -17.14 13.68
CA GLY A 74 -3.86 -17.96 14.89
C GLY A 74 -4.98 -18.97 15.15
N LEU A 75 -6.21 -18.71 14.70
CA LEU A 75 -7.34 -19.60 14.96
C LEU A 75 -7.17 -20.97 14.27
N MET A 76 -6.66 -20.99 13.05
CA MET A 76 -6.36 -22.23 12.31
C MET A 76 -5.18 -23.02 12.87
N GLU A 77 -4.28 -22.35 13.59
CA GLU A 77 -3.17 -22.99 14.32
C GLU A 77 -3.61 -23.50 15.70
N GLY A 78 -4.88 -23.29 16.06
CA GLY A 78 -5.42 -23.67 17.37
C GLY A 78 -4.88 -22.82 18.51
N GLY A 79 -4.43 -21.59 18.23
CA GLY A 79 -3.88 -20.69 19.23
C GLY A 79 -4.68 -19.40 19.39
N ILE A 80 -4.63 -18.84 20.60
CA ILE A 80 -5.06 -17.46 20.87
C ILE A 80 -3.79 -16.63 21.05
N GLY A 81 -3.71 -15.52 20.33
CA GLY A 81 -2.49 -14.71 20.28
C GLY A 81 -2.66 -13.44 19.48
N TRP A 82 -1.53 -12.78 19.25
CA TRP A 82 -1.46 -11.52 18.55
C TRP A 82 -0.57 -11.64 17.30
N GLN A 83 -1.02 -11.06 16.20
CA GLN A 83 -0.25 -10.88 14.98
C GLN A 83 -0.56 -9.51 14.39
N GLY A 84 0.43 -8.87 13.78
CA GLY A 84 0.19 -7.63 13.04
C GLY A 84 -0.84 -7.85 11.92
N ILE A 85 -1.75 -6.90 11.72
CA ILE A 85 -2.84 -7.06 10.75
C ILE A 85 -2.35 -7.06 9.30
N VAL A 86 -1.28 -6.30 8.99
CA VAL A 86 -0.67 -6.29 7.66
C VAL A 86 -0.03 -7.65 7.34
N PRO A 87 0.90 -8.21 8.14
CA PRO A 87 1.47 -9.53 7.85
C PRO A 87 0.41 -10.63 7.84
N ALA A 88 -0.59 -10.59 8.73
CA ALA A 88 -1.68 -11.58 8.75
C ALA A 88 -2.51 -11.62 7.46
N ARG A 89 -2.60 -10.50 6.72
CA ARG A 89 -3.41 -10.37 5.50
C ARG A 89 -2.59 -10.14 4.23
N ALA A 90 -1.26 -10.17 4.32
CA ALA A 90 -0.35 -9.79 3.23
C ALA A 90 -0.60 -10.60 1.94
N ALA A 91 -0.79 -11.92 2.04
CA ALA A 91 -1.04 -12.78 0.87
C ALA A 91 -2.32 -12.40 0.11
N LYS A 92 -3.43 -12.19 0.83
CA LYS A 92 -4.73 -11.79 0.24
C LYS A 92 -4.68 -10.39 -0.35
N MET A 93 -4.02 -9.45 0.34
CA MET A 93 -3.85 -8.09 -0.18
C MET A 93 -2.95 -8.06 -1.42
N GLY A 94 -1.89 -8.87 -1.43
CA GLY A 94 -0.97 -9.04 -2.55
C GLY A 94 -1.67 -9.59 -3.79
N SER A 95 -2.49 -10.65 -3.63
CA SER A 95 -3.24 -11.20 -4.77
C SER A 95 -4.21 -10.17 -5.35
N ILE A 96 -4.98 -9.46 -4.50
CA ILE A 96 -5.91 -8.42 -4.95
C ILE A 96 -5.16 -7.29 -5.68
N ALA A 97 -3.97 -6.91 -5.22
CA ALA A 97 -3.15 -5.90 -5.88
C ALA A 97 -2.68 -6.37 -7.26
N VAL A 98 -2.17 -7.60 -7.36
CA VAL A 98 -1.75 -8.21 -8.63
C VAL A 98 -2.93 -8.34 -9.59
N ASP A 99 -4.06 -8.85 -9.13
CA ASP A 99 -5.29 -9.00 -9.92
C ASP A 99 -5.75 -7.65 -10.48
N LYS A 100 -5.70 -6.59 -9.67
CA LYS A 100 -6.02 -5.22 -10.10
C LYS A 100 -5.03 -4.67 -11.14
N VAL A 101 -3.75 -4.99 -11.01
CA VAL A 101 -2.72 -4.58 -11.97
C VAL A 101 -2.91 -5.32 -13.30
N ILE A 102 -3.12 -6.64 -13.26
CA ILE A 102 -3.38 -7.45 -14.46
C ILE A 102 -4.66 -6.98 -15.16
N ALA A 103 -5.72 -6.70 -14.41
CA ALA A 103 -6.97 -6.18 -14.96
C ALA A 103 -6.81 -4.83 -15.66
N LYS A 104 -5.81 -4.02 -15.30
CA LYS A 104 -5.52 -2.72 -15.91
C LYS A 104 -4.50 -2.79 -17.06
N LEU A 105 -3.64 -3.81 -17.08
CA LEU A 105 -2.59 -3.94 -18.11
C LEU A 105 -3.13 -4.30 -19.49
N GLY A 106 -4.43 -4.62 -19.61
CA GLY A 106 -5.05 -4.94 -20.89
C GLY A 106 -4.44 -6.18 -21.54
N THR A 107 -4.85 -6.48 -22.77
CA THR A 107 -4.19 -7.53 -23.56
C THR A 107 -2.89 -7.00 -24.17
N PRO A 108 -1.90 -7.87 -24.48
CA PRO A 108 -0.70 -7.45 -25.21
C PRO A 108 -1.01 -6.71 -26.52
N ALA A 109 -2.13 -7.03 -27.17
CA ALA A 109 -2.59 -6.37 -28.38
C ALA A 109 -3.04 -4.92 -28.13
N GLU A 110 -3.71 -4.64 -27.00
CA GLU A 110 -4.08 -3.27 -26.61
C GLU A 110 -2.86 -2.43 -26.25
N PHE A 111 -1.86 -3.04 -25.60
CA PHE A 111 -0.58 -2.39 -25.34
C PHE A 111 0.17 -2.07 -26.64
N TYR A 112 0.20 -3.01 -27.60
CA TYR A 112 0.79 -2.80 -28.92
C TYR A 112 0.09 -1.71 -29.72
N ALA A 113 -1.24 -1.64 -29.65
CA ALA A 113 -2.02 -0.59 -30.31
C ALA A 113 -1.74 0.82 -29.74
N GLN A 114 -1.45 0.93 -28.43
CA GLN A 114 -1.06 2.21 -27.80
C GLN A 114 0.35 2.68 -28.18
N LEU A 115 1.20 1.80 -28.71
CA LEU A 115 2.56 2.13 -29.12
C LEU A 115 2.67 2.73 -30.53
N GLU A 116 1.54 3.03 -31.18
CA GLU A 116 1.49 3.60 -32.55
C GLU A 116 2.38 2.80 -33.53
N PRO A 117 2.08 1.51 -33.75
CA PRO A 117 2.98 0.58 -34.44
C PRO A 117 3.32 1.00 -35.87
N ASP A 118 2.40 1.70 -36.53
CA ASP A 118 2.60 2.23 -37.87
C ASP A 118 3.70 3.30 -37.90
N GLN A 119 3.79 4.15 -36.86
CA GLN A 119 4.87 5.15 -36.74
C GLN A 119 6.21 4.49 -36.47
N ILE A 120 6.23 3.42 -35.66
CA ILE A 120 7.44 2.62 -35.42
C ILE A 120 7.92 1.99 -36.74
N ALA A 121 7.01 1.38 -37.50
CA ALA A 121 7.33 0.76 -38.78
C ALA A 121 7.85 1.79 -39.80
N GLU A 122 7.20 2.95 -39.91
CA GLU A 122 7.61 4.04 -40.79
C GLU A 122 8.98 4.60 -40.37
N HIS A 123 9.23 4.77 -39.08
CA HIS A 123 10.52 5.22 -38.58
C HIS A 123 11.64 4.23 -38.90
N ILE A 124 11.41 2.92 -38.71
CA ILE A 124 12.36 1.87 -39.09
C ILE A 124 12.67 1.96 -40.59
N VAL A 125 11.65 2.02 -41.45
CA VAL A 125 11.85 2.11 -42.91
C VAL A 125 12.61 3.37 -43.30
N ASN A 126 12.31 4.52 -42.68
CA ASN A 126 13.00 5.77 -42.95
C ASN A 126 14.49 5.74 -42.56
N VAL A 127 14.81 5.08 -41.43
CA VAL A 127 16.20 4.92 -40.97
C VAL A 127 16.99 4.00 -41.88
N PHE A 128 16.42 2.88 -42.32
CA PHE A 128 17.12 1.89 -43.16
C PHE A 128 17.05 2.16 -44.67
N ARG A 129 16.26 3.15 -45.11
CA ARG A 129 16.11 3.54 -46.52
C ARG A 129 17.44 3.82 -47.25
N PRO A 130 18.41 4.52 -46.65
CA PRO A 130 19.70 4.81 -47.30
C PRO A 130 20.53 3.56 -47.56
N ASP A 131 20.46 2.57 -46.67
CA ASP A 131 21.29 1.36 -46.70
C ASP A 131 20.63 0.20 -47.48
N LEU A 132 19.32 0.27 -47.70
CA LEU A 132 18.54 -0.75 -48.42
C LEU A 132 19.09 -1.05 -49.83
N PRO A 133 19.45 -0.06 -50.67
CA PRO A 133 19.98 -0.31 -52.01
C PRO A 133 21.28 -1.12 -52.00
N ASP A 134 22.20 -0.77 -51.08
CA ASP A 134 23.49 -1.44 -50.97
C ASP A 134 23.30 -2.87 -50.43
N LEU A 135 22.44 -3.05 -49.44
CA LEU A 135 22.11 -4.37 -48.91
C LEU A 135 21.47 -5.29 -49.97
N VAL A 136 20.55 -4.75 -50.78
CA VAL A 136 19.92 -5.49 -51.89
C VAL A 136 20.96 -5.83 -52.96
N HIS A 137 21.86 -4.90 -53.29
CA HIS A 137 22.95 -5.14 -54.24
C HIS A 137 23.88 -6.26 -53.74
N ASP A 138 24.30 -6.22 -52.48
CA ASP A 138 25.15 -7.25 -51.87
C ASP A 138 24.49 -8.63 -51.86
N VAL A 139 23.19 -8.71 -51.53
CA VAL A 139 22.44 -9.98 -51.57
C VAL A 139 22.30 -10.50 -53.00
N MET A 140 22.01 -9.61 -53.95
CA MET A 140 21.90 -9.97 -55.37
C MET A 140 23.22 -10.52 -55.92
N MET A 141 24.35 -9.87 -55.61
CA MET A 141 25.68 -10.30 -56.06
C MET A 141 26.13 -11.61 -55.40
N ARG A 142 25.70 -11.87 -54.15
CA ARG A 142 25.94 -13.15 -53.46
C ARG A 142 25.18 -14.31 -54.08
N GLU A 143 23.87 -14.14 -54.31
CA GLU A 143 23.00 -15.23 -54.78
C GLU A 143 23.11 -15.44 -56.31
N HIS A 144 23.35 -14.38 -57.08
CA HIS A 144 23.42 -14.43 -58.54
C HIS A 144 24.65 -13.68 -59.11
N PRO A 145 25.87 -14.21 -58.94
CA PRO A 145 27.12 -13.57 -59.37
C PRO A 145 27.37 -13.55 -60.89
N ARG A 146 26.37 -13.87 -61.74
CA ARG A 146 26.53 -14.11 -63.19
C ARG A 146 25.55 -13.35 -64.10
N LEU A 147 24.85 -12.34 -63.57
CA LEU A 147 24.13 -11.34 -64.37
C LEU A 147 24.95 -10.06 -64.49
#